data_AF-A0A4P6HIF9-F1
#
_entry.id   AF-A0A4P6HIF9-F1
#
_cell.length_a   1.000
_cell.length_b   1.000
_cell.length_c   1.000
_cell.angle_alpha   90.00
_cell.angle_beta   90.00
_cell.angle_gamma   90.00
#
_symmetry.space_group_name_H-M   'P 1'
#
loop_
_entity.id
_entity.type
_entity.pdbx_description
1 polymer ?
#
loop_
_entity_poly.entity_id
_entity_poly.type
_entity_poly.pdbx_seq_one_letter_code
_entity_poly.pdbx_strand_id
1 'polypeptide(L)'
;MLGREMRKMARMLLAFVVVVLLNGCCGAGLQPHAGQSLPPVQLDLATFDSGFGGFFTAKCMLDQAPELLKKYNVAISITHYGDSKHAPYGNKPPSEIARLTGLGVEKALEDGAEVVAIACNTASTQHPAVIENIKQKYPDKEHSVLSIITPTIGAVKERLDKLLATNETATLAIFATPATVKSMTYPAKLADIYQGKLENGDIQEIRQDDWKDSSRQTANFVSRSLVRLPKKKTIFIYQFAPGNWVSMIEEGALQDVKQRIVQDDVRQFLARLSLDHALSVVGLFCTHYPVFKGLIAKEMMAEKAADSSTQFVEQGDFAASYAYAAIYSQYKDKVRDFTVSEQELAGLVERAKPKVVISGDNVSQTQNLVRTIFPELKDVIVVNESFSSAP
;
A
#
# COMPACT_ATOMS: atom_id res chain seq x y z
N MET A 1 12.11 -24.81 0.10
CA MET A 1 10.69 -25.24 0.14
C MET A 1 9.71 -24.12 -0.28
N LEU A 2 10.00 -22.83 -0.02
CA LEU A 2 9.21 -21.67 -0.47
C LEU A 2 9.10 -21.47 -2.01
N GLY A 3 10.13 -21.84 -2.79
CA GLY A 3 10.12 -21.67 -4.24
C GLY A 3 9.19 -22.60 -5.03
N ARG A 4 8.53 -23.57 -4.38
CA ARG A 4 7.48 -24.42 -4.97
C ARG A 4 6.08 -23.81 -4.78
N GLU A 5 5.85 -23.13 -3.66
CA GLU A 5 4.57 -22.47 -3.35
C GLU A 5 4.38 -21.18 -4.15
N MET A 6 5.43 -20.37 -4.35
CA MET A 6 5.36 -19.20 -5.26
C MET A 6 5.13 -19.59 -6.72
N ARG A 7 5.65 -20.75 -7.16
CA ARG A 7 5.40 -21.28 -8.52
C ARG A 7 3.97 -21.83 -8.67
N LYS A 8 3.32 -22.25 -7.58
CA LYS A 8 1.89 -22.60 -7.58
C LYS A 8 1.00 -21.35 -7.65
N MET A 9 1.31 -20.30 -6.89
CA MET A 9 0.58 -19.02 -6.97
C MET A 9 0.69 -18.36 -8.36
N ALA A 10 1.88 -18.31 -8.95
CA ALA A 10 2.09 -17.71 -10.27
C ALA A 10 1.41 -18.51 -11.41
N ARG A 11 1.35 -19.84 -11.30
CA ARG A 11 0.59 -20.69 -12.24
C ARG A 11 -0.93 -20.57 -12.06
N MET A 12 -1.40 -20.26 -10.86
CA MET A 12 -2.81 -20.04 -10.56
C MET A 12 -3.31 -18.69 -11.12
N LEU A 13 -2.47 -17.65 -11.10
CA LEU A 13 -2.73 -16.35 -11.73
C LEU A 13 -2.75 -16.40 -13.27
N LEU A 14 -1.87 -17.21 -13.89
CA LEU A 14 -1.83 -17.34 -15.36
C LEU A 14 -2.91 -18.28 -15.92
N ALA A 15 -3.39 -19.26 -15.13
CA ALA A 15 -4.54 -20.10 -15.49
C ALA A 15 -5.88 -19.34 -15.40
N PHE A 16 -5.92 -18.20 -14.67
CA PHE A 16 -7.13 -17.42 -14.44
C PHE A 16 -7.62 -16.65 -15.68
N VAL A 17 -6.76 -16.45 -16.69
CA VAL A 17 -7.11 -15.72 -17.93
C VAL A 17 -7.57 -16.66 -19.06
N VAL A 18 -7.24 -17.96 -19.01
CA VAL A 18 -7.47 -18.88 -20.14
C VAL A 18 -8.65 -19.84 -19.93
N VAL A 19 -9.04 -20.17 -18.69
CA VAL A 19 -10.14 -21.13 -18.44
C VAL A 19 -11.54 -20.51 -18.59
N VAL A 20 -11.65 -19.19 -18.71
CA VAL A 20 -12.95 -18.48 -18.85
C VAL A 20 -13.62 -18.70 -20.24
N LEU A 21 -12.95 -19.31 -21.22
CA LEU A 21 -13.49 -19.43 -22.59
C LEU A 21 -13.92 -20.83 -23.06
N LEU A 22 -13.73 -21.89 -22.27
CA LEU A 22 -14.04 -23.26 -22.75
C LEU A 22 -14.54 -24.14 -21.61
N ASN A 23 -15.86 -24.18 -21.40
CA ASN A 23 -16.64 -25.40 -21.16
C ASN A 23 -18.08 -25.03 -20.77
N GLY A 24 -18.98 -25.10 -21.74
CA GLY A 24 -20.42 -25.19 -21.48
C GLY A 24 -20.75 -26.55 -20.90
N CYS A 25 -21.48 -26.57 -19.78
CA CYS A 25 -22.01 -27.79 -19.18
C CYS A 25 -23.41 -28.10 -19.73
N CYS A 26 -23.61 -29.35 -20.17
CA CYS A 26 -24.92 -30.01 -20.19
C CYS A 26 -25.03 -30.90 -18.95
N GLY A 27 -26.16 -30.83 -18.22
CA GLY A 27 -26.46 -31.80 -17.17
C GLY A 27 -27.53 -31.41 -16.15
N ALA A 28 -28.78 -31.75 -16.47
CA ALA A 28 -29.87 -32.21 -15.58
C ALA A 28 -30.34 -31.35 -14.38
N GLY A 29 -31.39 -30.56 -14.63
CA GLY A 29 -32.72 -30.70 -13.98
C GLY A 29 -32.81 -30.83 -12.45
N LEU A 30 -32.85 -29.69 -11.77
CA LEU A 30 -33.62 -29.46 -10.53
C LEU A 30 -34.35 -28.13 -10.71
N GLN A 31 -35.68 -28.11 -10.54
CA GLN A 31 -36.45 -26.87 -10.61
C GLN A 31 -36.08 -25.97 -9.42
N PRO A 32 -35.81 -24.66 -9.62
CA PRO A 32 -35.50 -23.77 -8.51
C PRO A 32 -36.79 -23.38 -7.80
N HIS A 33 -36.87 -23.69 -6.51
CA HIS A 33 -37.81 -23.06 -5.60
C HIS A 33 -37.57 -21.54 -5.62
N ALA A 34 -38.60 -20.78 -5.96
CA ALA A 34 -38.61 -19.35 -5.74
C ALA A 34 -38.59 -19.08 -4.22
N GLY A 35 -37.65 -18.25 -3.76
CA GLY A 35 -37.78 -17.51 -2.51
C GLY A 35 -36.90 -17.97 -1.35
N GLN A 36 -35.61 -17.62 -1.40
CA GLN A 36 -34.87 -16.84 -0.38
C GLN A 36 -33.37 -16.98 -0.70
N SER A 37 -32.76 -15.91 -1.21
CA SER A 37 -31.30 -15.85 -1.36
C SER A 37 -30.68 -16.02 0.01
N LEU A 38 -29.74 -16.98 0.17
CA LEU A 38 -28.96 -17.12 1.39
C LEU A 38 -28.38 -15.74 1.79
N PRO A 39 -28.33 -15.41 3.08
CA PRO A 39 -27.75 -14.14 3.52
C PRO A 39 -26.31 -14.04 3.00
N PRO A 40 -25.88 -12.84 2.57
CA PRO A 40 -24.53 -12.66 2.05
C PRO A 40 -23.51 -13.00 3.14
N VAL A 41 -22.38 -13.60 2.74
CA VAL A 41 -21.24 -13.77 3.65
C VAL A 41 -20.66 -12.39 3.94
N GLN A 42 -20.61 -12.01 5.21
CA GLN A 42 -19.99 -10.76 5.64
C GLN A 42 -18.47 -10.89 5.57
N LEU A 43 -17.81 -9.91 4.94
CA LEU A 43 -16.37 -9.78 4.85
C LEU A 43 -15.91 -8.50 5.57
N ASP A 44 -15.10 -8.65 6.61
CA ASP A 44 -14.66 -7.52 7.45
C ASP A 44 -13.19 -7.19 7.20
N LEU A 45 -12.96 -6.14 6.42
CA LEU A 45 -11.64 -5.67 6.00
C LEU A 45 -11.20 -4.47 6.82
N ALA A 46 -9.94 -4.46 7.24
CA ALA A 46 -9.34 -3.33 7.92
C ALA A 46 -8.11 -2.81 7.16
N THR A 47 -7.89 -1.50 7.21
CA THR A 47 -6.58 -0.91 6.92
C THR A 47 -6.00 -0.31 8.19
N PHE A 48 -4.69 -0.46 8.39
CA PHE A 48 -3.97 0.21 9.47
C PHE A 48 -2.91 1.17 8.92
N ASP A 49 -2.87 2.39 9.44
CA ASP A 49 -1.81 3.39 9.15
C ASP A 49 -1.45 4.19 10.40
N SER A 50 -0.30 4.88 10.35
CA SER A 50 0.13 5.79 11.41
C SER A 50 -0.79 7.00 11.58
N GLY A 51 -1.67 7.28 10.62
CA GLY A 51 -2.61 8.38 10.64
C GLY A 51 -3.62 8.23 9.50
N PHE A 52 -3.91 9.32 8.80
CA PHE A 52 -4.93 9.37 7.75
C PHE A 52 -4.55 8.64 6.45
N GLY A 53 -3.25 8.46 6.18
CA GLY A 53 -2.76 7.96 4.88
C GLY A 53 -3.31 6.58 4.48
N GLY A 54 -3.68 5.74 5.44
CA GLY A 54 -4.27 4.42 5.17
C GLY A 54 -5.67 4.47 4.57
N PHE A 55 -6.33 5.63 4.62
CA PHE A 55 -7.64 5.83 4.02
C PHE A 55 -7.59 5.75 2.49
N PHE A 56 -6.46 6.09 1.86
CA PHE A 56 -6.27 5.89 0.41
C PHE A 56 -6.42 4.41 0.02
N THR A 57 -5.86 3.50 0.82
CA THR A 57 -6.02 2.05 0.60
C THR A 57 -7.46 1.60 0.85
N ALA A 58 -8.12 2.13 1.89
CA ALA A 58 -9.53 1.83 2.17
C ALA A 58 -10.45 2.30 1.02
N LYS A 59 -10.15 3.47 0.42
CA LYS A 59 -10.83 3.97 -0.77
C LYS A 59 -10.61 3.05 -1.97
N CYS A 60 -9.38 2.59 -2.23
CA CYS A 60 -9.13 1.61 -3.30
C CYS A 60 -9.86 0.28 -3.07
N MET A 61 -10.00 -0.17 -1.81
CA MET A 61 -10.82 -1.34 -1.48
C MET A 61 -12.30 -1.10 -1.84
N LEU A 62 -12.84 0.08 -1.52
CA LEU A 62 -14.20 0.47 -1.90
C LEU A 62 -14.37 0.51 -3.42
N ASP A 63 -13.42 1.10 -4.16
CA ASP A 63 -13.49 1.20 -5.62
C ASP A 63 -13.47 -0.17 -6.32
N GLN A 64 -12.79 -1.15 -5.73
CA GLN A 64 -12.72 -2.53 -6.24
C GLN A 64 -13.89 -3.40 -5.76
N ALA A 65 -14.60 -3.00 -4.70
CA ALA A 65 -15.71 -3.75 -4.13
C ALA A 65 -16.84 -4.09 -5.13
N PRO A 66 -17.26 -3.21 -6.05
CA PRO A 66 -18.35 -3.50 -6.99
C PRO A 66 -18.14 -4.78 -7.80
N GLU A 67 -16.92 -5.05 -8.25
CA GLU A 67 -16.61 -6.24 -9.04
C GLU A 67 -16.77 -7.52 -8.23
N LEU A 68 -16.45 -7.48 -6.94
CA LEU A 68 -16.68 -8.58 -6.03
C LEU A 68 -18.18 -8.74 -5.73
N LEU A 69 -18.87 -7.65 -5.41
CA LEU A 69 -20.27 -7.63 -4.99
C LEU A 69 -21.23 -8.07 -6.11
N LYS A 70 -20.92 -7.75 -7.38
CA LYS A 70 -21.64 -8.25 -8.56
C LYS A 70 -21.53 -9.75 -8.73
N LYS A 71 -20.34 -10.31 -8.44
CA LYS A 71 -20.00 -11.70 -8.74
C LYS A 71 -20.33 -12.66 -7.60
N TYR A 72 -20.17 -12.22 -6.36
CA TYR A 72 -20.27 -13.07 -5.17
C TYR A 72 -21.38 -12.58 -4.23
N ASN A 73 -22.06 -13.52 -3.57
CA ASN A 73 -23.07 -13.27 -2.56
C ASN A 73 -22.38 -12.93 -1.22
N VAL A 74 -21.74 -11.76 -1.20
CA VAL A 74 -21.02 -11.22 -0.06
C VAL A 74 -21.47 -9.80 0.27
N ALA A 75 -21.24 -9.41 1.51
CA ALA A 75 -21.32 -8.05 1.99
C ALA A 75 -19.92 -7.67 2.50
N ILE A 76 -19.56 -6.40 2.41
CA ILE A 76 -18.22 -5.92 2.76
C ILE A 76 -18.38 -4.80 3.78
N SER A 77 -17.60 -4.86 4.86
CA SER A 77 -17.34 -3.73 5.76
C SER A 77 -15.86 -3.36 5.64
N ILE A 78 -15.58 -2.06 5.57
CA ILE A 78 -14.22 -1.53 5.51
C ILE A 78 -14.03 -0.60 6.71
N THR A 79 -13.01 -0.83 7.51
CA THR A 79 -12.64 0.07 8.62
C THR A 79 -11.19 0.49 8.51
N HIS A 80 -10.94 1.80 8.46
CA HIS A 80 -9.61 2.36 8.52
C HIS A 80 -9.24 2.71 9.97
N TYR A 81 -8.15 2.13 10.46
CA TYR A 81 -7.53 2.42 11.76
C TYR A 81 -6.31 3.33 11.56
N GLY A 82 -6.35 4.53 12.13
CA GLY A 82 -5.26 5.52 12.05
C GLY A 82 -4.71 5.91 13.42
N ASP A 83 -3.43 5.63 13.71
CA ASP A 83 -2.80 5.96 15.00
C ASP A 83 -2.36 7.43 15.12
N SER A 84 -3.32 8.35 14.90
CA SER A 84 -3.04 9.78 14.82
C SER A 84 -2.41 10.35 16.08
N LYS A 85 -2.68 9.76 17.26
CA LYS A 85 -2.06 10.14 18.53
C LYS A 85 -0.53 10.07 18.50
N HIS A 86 0.03 9.14 17.74
CA HIS A 86 1.47 8.93 17.66
C HIS A 86 2.03 9.24 16.27
N ALA A 87 1.24 9.80 15.37
CA ALA A 87 1.72 10.27 14.07
C ALA A 87 2.78 11.39 14.24
N PRO A 88 3.74 11.51 13.30
CA PRO A 88 4.05 10.59 12.21
C PRO A 88 5.03 9.48 12.64
N TYR A 89 4.96 8.32 11.99
CA TYR A 89 5.92 7.23 12.25
C TYR A 89 7.25 7.41 11.53
N GLY A 90 7.31 8.24 10.48
CA GLY A 90 8.41 8.30 9.52
C GLY A 90 9.80 8.59 10.09
N ASN A 91 9.90 9.06 11.35
CA ASN A 91 11.15 9.36 12.04
C ASN A 91 11.34 8.58 13.35
N LYS A 92 10.41 7.66 13.69
CA LYS A 92 10.45 6.89 14.93
C LYS A 92 11.46 5.73 14.86
N PRO A 93 11.98 5.26 16.01
CA PRO A 93 12.81 4.08 16.05
C PRO A 93 12.01 2.79 15.70
N PRO A 94 12.66 1.77 15.12
CA PRO A 94 11.99 0.52 14.70
C PRO A 94 11.17 -0.16 15.80
N SER A 95 11.68 -0.21 17.04
CA SER A 95 10.99 -0.84 18.17
C SER A 95 9.69 -0.12 18.54
N GLU A 96 9.68 1.22 18.48
CA GLU A 96 8.46 2.01 18.72
C GLU A 96 7.45 1.82 17.58
N ILE A 97 7.92 1.82 16.33
CA ILE A 97 7.07 1.54 15.16
C ILE A 97 6.42 0.17 15.29
N ALA A 98 7.20 -0.88 15.62
CA ALA A 98 6.69 -2.24 15.79
C ALA A 98 5.62 -2.30 16.89
N ARG A 99 5.89 -1.71 18.05
CA ARG A 99 4.96 -1.67 19.18
C ARG A 99 3.65 -0.98 18.83
N LEU A 100 3.72 0.23 18.29
CA LEU A 100 2.52 1.02 17.94
C LEU A 100 1.72 0.37 16.81
N THR A 101 2.40 -0.21 15.82
CA THR A 101 1.75 -0.97 14.75
C THR A 101 1.03 -2.19 15.30
N GLY A 102 1.67 -2.92 16.22
CA GLY A 102 1.05 -4.06 16.90
C GLY A 102 -0.25 -3.67 17.59
N LEU A 103 -0.25 -2.59 18.38
CA LEU A 103 -1.44 -2.10 19.08
C LEU A 103 -2.63 -1.82 18.15
N GLY A 104 -2.40 -1.12 17.04
CA GLY A 104 -3.48 -0.82 16.10
C GLY A 104 -3.96 -2.04 15.30
N VAL A 105 -3.05 -2.96 14.97
CA VAL A 105 -3.42 -4.24 14.33
C VAL A 105 -4.23 -5.12 15.29
N GLU A 106 -3.81 -5.23 16.56
CA GLU A 106 -4.54 -5.97 17.60
C GLU A 106 -5.95 -5.42 17.76
N LYS A 107 -6.10 -4.10 17.87
CA LYS A 107 -7.41 -3.44 17.94
C LYS A 107 -8.30 -3.79 16.74
N ALA A 108 -7.77 -3.73 15.52
CA ALA A 108 -8.54 -4.10 14.32
C ALA A 108 -9.00 -5.56 14.34
N LEU A 109 -8.16 -6.48 14.82
CA LEU A 109 -8.52 -7.90 14.97
C LEU A 109 -9.56 -8.13 16.07
N GLU A 110 -9.46 -7.41 17.19
CA GLU A 110 -10.43 -7.44 18.30
C GLU A 110 -11.81 -6.95 17.86
N ASP A 111 -11.84 -5.95 16.97
CA ASP A 111 -13.07 -5.44 16.33
C ASP A 111 -13.63 -6.35 15.24
N GLY A 112 -13.01 -7.52 15.01
CA GLY A 112 -13.53 -8.57 14.15
C GLY A 112 -12.92 -8.61 12.74
N ALA A 113 -11.88 -7.83 12.44
CA ALA A 113 -11.28 -7.85 11.11
C ALA A 113 -10.77 -9.27 10.74
N GLU A 114 -11.16 -9.70 9.55
CA GLU A 114 -10.68 -10.94 8.96
C GLU A 114 -9.32 -10.77 8.32
N VAL A 115 -9.08 -9.58 7.76
CA VAL A 115 -7.79 -9.12 7.24
C VAL A 115 -7.52 -7.69 7.67
N VAL A 116 -6.28 -7.44 8.10
CA VAL A 116 -5.74 -6.11 8.39
C VAL A 116 -4.62 -5.82 7.39
N ALA A 117 -4.86 -4.91 6.45
CA ALA A 117 -3.85 -4.38 5.55
C ALA A 117 -3.10 -3.22 6.20
N ILE A 118 -1.85 -3.45 6.62
CA ILE A 118 -0.94 -2.39 7.07
C ILE A 118 -0.57 -1.53 5.85
N ALA A 119 -1.32 -0.44 5.66
CA ALA A 119 -1.21 0.50 4.55
C ALA A 119 -0.02 1.46 4.69
N CYS A 120 0.46 1.69 5.92
CA CYS A 120 1.66 2.50 6.15
C CYS A 120 2.93 1.74 5.75
N ASN A 121 3.73 2.29 4.82
CA ASN A 121 5.03 1.69 4.46
C ASN A 121 5.99 1.66 5.64
N THR A 122 6.04 2.73 6.43
CA THR A 122 6.88 2.80 7.63
C THR A 122 6.53 1.68 8.60
N ALA A 123 5.25 1.51 8.93
CA ALA A 123 4.76 0.44 9.80
C ALA A 123 5.08 -0.94 9.21
N SER A 124 4.87 -1.10 7.90
CA SER A 124 5.15 -2.34 7.16
C SER A 124 6.61 -2.77 7.19
N THR A 125 7.57 -1.87 7.42
CA THR A 125 8.98 -2.27 7.63
C THR A 125 9.16 -3.17 8.85
N GLN A 126 8.24 -3.08 9.83
CA GLN A 126 8.24 -3.86 11.07
C GLN A 126 7.23 -5.01 11.03
N HIS A 127 6.66 -5.34 9.87
CA HIS A 127 5.70 -6.43 9.71
C HIS A 127 6.17 -7.77 10.33
N PRO A 128 7.45 -8.21 10.18
CA PRO A 128 7.90 -9.44 10.84
C PRO A 128 7.77 -9.42 12.37
N ALA A 129 8.14 -8.32 13.02
CA ALA A 129 8.04 -8.16 14.47
C ALA A 129 6.57 -8.08 14.94
N VAL A 130 5.71 -7.42 14.15
CA VAL A 130 4.27 -7.38 14.43
C VAL A 130 3.67 -8.78 14.35
N ILE A 131 3.97 -9.54 13.30
CA ILE A 131 3.48 -10.92 13.13
C ILE A 131 3.94 -11.83 14.26
N GLU A 132 5.18 -11.70 14.73
CA GLU A 132 5.67 -12.49 15.86
C GLU A 132 4.81 -12.29 17.12
N ASN A 133 4.43 -11.04 17.43
CA ASN A 133 3.54 -10.73 18.54
C ASN A 133 2.11 -11.22 18.29
N ILE A 134 1.58 -11.03 17.08
CA ILE A 134 0.23 -11.49 16.72
C ILE A 134 0.13 -13.01 16.83
N LYS A 135 1.15 -13.78 16.43
CA LYS A 135 1.16 -15.24 16.59
C LYS A 135 1.01 -15.70 18.03
N GLN A 136 1.60 -14.96 18.97
CA GLN A 136 1.57 -15.33 20.39
C GLN A 136 0.17 -15.12 21.00
N LYS A 137 -0.53 -14.06 20.58
CA LYS A 137 -1.87 -13.70 21.08
C LYS A 137 -3.01 -14.30 20.26
N TYR A 138 -2.84 -14.40 18.95
CA TYR A 138 -3.83 -14.82 17.95
C TYR A 138 -3.21 -15.86 16.98
N PRO A 139 -2.96 -17.11 17.42
CA PRO A 139 -2.27 -18.12 16.62
C PRO A 139 -2.86 -18.37 15.23
N ASP A 140 -4.18 -18.24 15.08
CA ASP A 140 -4.91 -18.48 13.82
C ASP A 140 -5.01 -17.25 12.91
N LYS A 141 -4.41 -16.11 13.29
CA LYS A 141 -4.54 -14.82 12.58
C LYS A 141 -3.24 -14.34 11.93
N GLU A 142 -2.17 -15.13 11.90
CA GLU A 142 -0.93 -14.74 11.21
C GLU A 142 -1.18 -14.29 9.77
N HIS A 143 -1.98 -15.08 9.02
CA HIS A 143 -2.25 -14.81 7.61
C HIS A 143 -3.25 -13.67 7.38
N SER A 144 -3.86 -13.15 8.45
CA SER A 144 -4.78 -12.02 8.41
C SER A 144 -4.07 -10.67 8.33
N VAL A 145 -2.79 -10.57 8.69
CA VAL A 145 -2.09 -9.28 8.77
C VAL A 145 -1.14 -9.11 7.58
N LEU A 146 -1.47 -8.18 6.69
CA LEU A 146 -0.81 -8.00 5.40
C LEU A 146 0.03 -6.72 5.38
N SER A 147 1.23 -6.79 4.81
CA SER A 147 2.07 -5.61 4.58
C SER A 147 1.85 -5.04 3.17
N ILE A 148 1.71 -3.72 3.04
CA ILE A 148 1.67 -3.02 1.74
C ILE A 148 2.96 -3.17 0.92
N ILE A 149 4.09 -3.46 1.58
CA ILE A 149 5.37 -3.66 0.88
C ILE A 149 5.33 -4.93 0.02
N THR A 150 4.64 -5.99 0.45
CA THR A 150 4.56 -7.25 -0.29
C THR A 150 3.96 -7.09 -1.70
N PRO A 151 2.74 -6.54 -1.87
CA PRO A 151 2.16 -6.38 -3.20
C PRO A 151 2.86 -5.30 -4.03
N THR A 152 3.40 -4.24 -3.42
CA THR A 152 4.15 -3.20 -4.14
C THR A 152 5.48 -3.72 -4.69
N ILE A 153 6.21 -4.55 -3.93
CA ILE A 153 7.40 -5.25 -4.43
C ILE A 153 7.06 -6.17 -5.60
N GLY A 154 5.92 -6.89 -5.54
CA GLY A 154 5.44 -7.70 -6.66
C GLY A 154 5.20 -6.87 -7.93
N ALA A 155 4.54 -5.72 -7.77
CA ALA A 155 4.28 -4.78 -8.86
C ALA A 155 5.58 -4.20 -9.47
N VAL A 156 6.56 -3.87 -8.63
CA VAL A 156 7.90 -3.46 -9.08
C VAL A 156 8.58 -4.58 -9.86
N LYS A 157 8.56 -5.80 -9.32
CA LYS A 157 9.17 -6.97 -9.95
C LYS A 157 8.62 -7.21 -11.35
N GLU A 158 7.30 -7.15 -11.52
CA GLU A 158 6.66 -7.34 -12.82
C GLU A 158 7.19 -6.37 -13.89
N ARG A 159 7.40 -5.11 -13.51
CA ARG A 159 7.89 -4.06 -14.40
C ARG A 159 9.37 -4.24 -14.70
N LEU A 160 10.17 -4.56 -13.68
CA LEU A 160 11.59 -4.86 -13.85
C LEU A 160 11.83 -6.13 -14.67
N ASP A 161 11.02 -7.18 -14.53
CA ASP A 161 11.13 -8.41 -15.33
C ASP A 161 10.97 -8.12 -16.82
N LYS A 162 10.03 -7.25 -17.21
CA LYS A 162 9.83 -6.83 -18.61
C LYS A 162 11.08 -6.12 -19.17
N LEU A 163 11.69 -5.24 -18.37
CA LEU A 163 12.90 -4.50 -18.76
C LEU A 163 14.12 -5.42 -18.84
N LEU A 164 14.31 -6.24 -17.81
CA LEU A 164 15.42 -7.18 -17.73
C LEU A 164 15.29 -8.30 -18.77
N ALA A 165 14.14 -8.51 -19.42
CA ALA A 165 14.03 -9.47 -20.51
C ALA A 165 14.93 -9.10 -21.70
N THR A 166 15.12 -7.81 -21.96
CA THR A 166 15.88 -7.29 -23.10
C THR A 166 17.12 -6.50 -22.70
N ASN A 167 17.26 -6.12 -21.43
CA ASN A 167 18.38 -5.32 -20.91
C ASN A 167 19.20 -6.08 -19.86
N GLU A 168 20.47 -5.74 -19.74
CA GLU A 168 21.35 -6.24 -18.67
C GLU A 168 21.12 -5.49 -17.35
N THR A 169 20.60 -4.27 -17.42
CA THR A 169 20.40 -3.40 -16.27
C THR A 169 18.99 -2.84 -16.22
N ALA A 170 18.53 -2.52 -15.01
CA ALA A 170 17.31 -1.76 -14.76
C ALA A 170 17.50 -0.83 -13.57
N THR A 171 16.82 0.31 -13.57
CA THR A 171 16.91 1.33 -12.52
C THR A 171 15.57 1.52 -11.83
N LEU A 172 15.61 1.57 -10.49
CA LEU A 172 14.45 1.76 -9.64
C LEU A 172 14.70 2.96 -8.71
N ALA A 173 13.87 4.00 -8.80
CA ALA A 173 13.81 5.05 -7.79
C ALA A 173 12.69 4.75 -6.78
N ILE A 174 12.94 4.97 -5.50
CA ILE A 174 11.99 4.76 -4.40
C ILE A 174 11.88 6.05 -3.59
N PHE A 175 10.69 6.61 -3.52
CA PHE A 175 10.36 7.72 -2.64
C PHE A 175 9.60 7.18 -1.43
N ALA A 176 10.17 7.29 -0.23
CA ALA A 176 9.57 6.77 0.99
C ALA A 176 9.93 7.63 2.21
N THR A 177 9.44 7.31 3.41
CA THR A 177 9.81 8.05 4.63
C THR A 177 11.24 7.76 5.07
N PRO A 178 11.86 8.61 5.92
CA PRO A 178 13.20 8.35 6.46
C PRO A 178 13.35 6.98 7.12
N ALA A 179 12.40 6.58 7.96
CA ALA A 179 12.38 5.26 8.59
C ALA A 179 12.28 4.12 7.57
N THR A 180 11.55 4.31 6.46
CA THR A 180 11.44 3.30 5.40
C THR A 180 12.74 3.15 4.60
N VAL A 181 13.41 4.27 4.27
CA VAL A 181 14.71 4.22 3.59
C VAL A 181 15.78 3.61 4.51
N LYS A 182 15.80 4.01 5.79
CA LYS A 182 16.76 3.50 6.78
C LYS A 182 16.57 2.02 7.11
N SER A 183 15.36 1.45 6.96
CA SER A 183 15.13 0.03 7.23
C SER A 183 15.71 -0.90 6.17
N MET A 184 16.05 -0.38 4.97
CA MET A 184 16.51 -1.16 3.82
C MET A 184 15.55 -2.30 3.40
N THR A 185 14.28 -2.25 3.83
CA THR A 185 13.31 -3.33 3.59
C THR A 185 13.04 -3.53 2.10
N TYR A 186 12.90 -2.46 1.33
CA TYR A 186 12.66 -2.55 -0.11
C TYR A 186 13.83 -3.19 -0.88
N PRO A 187 15.09 -2.69 -0.75
CA PRO A 187 16.26 -3.36 -1.35
C PRO A 187 16.40 -4.82 -0.93
N ALA A 188 16.23 -5.14 0.36
CA ALA A 188 16.33 -6.50 0.87
C ALA A 188 15.27 -7.43 0.29
N LYS A 189 14.00 -7.02 0.26
CA LYS A 189 12.92 -7.82 -0.35
C LYS A 189 13.12 -7.97 -1.85
N LEU A 190 13.59 -6.95 -2.55
CA LEU A 190 13.87 -7.05 -3.98
C LEU A 190 15.02 -8.06 -4.24
N ALA A 191 16.08 -8.03 -3.42
CA ALA A 191 17.14 -9.03 -3.51
C ALA A 191 16.63 -10.46 -3.27
N ASP A 192 15.79 -10.64 -2.25
CA ASP A 192 15.21 -11.95 -1.89
C ASP A 192 14.35 -12.55 -3.01
N ILE A 193 13.38 -11.79 -3.55
CA ILE A 193 12.48 -12.30 -4.61
C ILE A 193 13.20 -12.65 -5.91
N TYR A 194 14.36 -12.02 -6.14
CA TYR A 194 15.21 -12.27 -7.29
C TYR A 194 16.32 -13.29 -7.02
N GLN A 195 16.48 -13.74 -5.76
CA GLN A 195 17.61 -14.55 -5.29
C GLN A 195 18.95 -13.90 -5.68
N GLY A 196 19.00 -12.57 -5.62
CA GLY A 196 20.14 -11.75 -5.97
C GLY A 196 21.00 -11.40 -4.75
N LYS A 197 22.22 -10.94 -5.02
CA LYS A 197 23.12 -10.41 -3.99
C LYS A 197 22.92 -8.90 -3.85
N LEU A 198 22.48 -8.46 -2.67
CA LEU A 198 22.36 -7.05 -2.33
C LEU A 198 23.73 -6.44 -1.98
N GLU A 199 24.02 -5.28 -2.55
CA GLU A 199 25.14 -4.41 -2.18
C GLU A 199 24.55 -3.05 -1.81
N ASN A 200 24.69 -2.66 -0.53
CA ASN A 200 24.18 -1.39 -0.01
C ASN A 200 25.31 -0.36 -0.01
N GLY A 201 25.00 0.85 -0.46
CA GLY A 201 25.80 2.03 -0.18
C GLY A 201 25.32 2.75 1.07
N ASP A 202 26.06 3.79 1.45
CA ASP A 202 25.75 4.60 2.62
C ASP A 202 24.48 5.41 2.43
N ILE A 203 23.80 5.68 3.55
CA ILE A 203 22.70 6.62 3.61
C ILE A 203 23.29 8.00 3.89
N GLN A 204 23.08 8.92 2.96
CA GLN A 204 23.53 10.30 3.06
C GLN A 204 22.38 11.18 3.56
N GLU A 205 22.67 11.99 4.58
CA GLU A 205 21.76 13.03 5.08
C GLU A 205 21.99 14.34 4.32
N ILE A 206 20.90 15.02 3.97
CA ILE A 206 20.92 16.34 3.33
C ILE A 206 20.01 17.24 4.15
N ARG A 207 20.60 18.21 4.85
CA ARG A 207 19.85 19.15 5.66
C ARG A 207 19.15 20.18 4.80
N GLN A 208 17.94 20.52 5.18
CA GLN A 208 17.16 21.60 4.60
C GLN A 208 16.29 22.27 5.66
N ASP A 209 15.83 23.47 5.37
CA ASP A 209 14.91 24.19 6.24
C ASP A 209 13.56 23.45 6.35
N ASP A 210 12.93 23.53 7.52
CA ASP A 210 11.54 23.14 7.68
C ASP A 210 10.64 24.08 6.88
N TRP A 211 9.66 23.52 6.16
CA TRP A 211 8.83 24.30 5.24
C TRP A 211 7.96 25.34 5.93
N LYS A 212 7.63 25.15 7.22
CA LYS A 212 6.74 26.00 8.02
C LYS A 212 7.51 27.03 8.83
N ASP A 213 8.72 26.69 9.23
CA ASP A 213 9.57 27.54 10.06
C ASP A 213 11.04 27.37 9.66
N SER A 214 11.57 28.32 8.90
CA SER A 214 12.94 28.28 8.41
C SER A 214 14.01 28.35 9.49
N SER A 215 13.66 28.64 10.75
CA SER A 215 14.60 28.52 11.87
C SER A 215 14.83 27.07 12.30
N ARG A 216 13.92 26.15 11.94
CA ARG A 216 14.04 24.71 12.18
C ARG A 216 14.65 24.02 10.97
N GLN A 217 15.32 22.90 11.23
CA GLN A 217 15.93 22.07 10.21
C GLN A 217 15.21 20.73 10.14
N THR A 218 15.07 20.22 8.92
CA THR A 218 14.73 18.83 8.64
C THR A 218 15.81 18.20 7.77
N ALA A 219 15.66 16.91 7.49
CA ALA A 219 16.64 16.16 6.73
C ALA A 219 15.97 15.31 5.65
N ASN A 220 16.53 15.40 4.45
CA ASN A 220 16.35 14.39 3.43
C ASN A 220 17.38 13.27 3.60
N PHE A 221 17.04 12.08 3.14
CA PHE A 221 17.99 10.97 3.06
C PHE A 221 18.04 10.42 1.64
N VAL A 222 19.26 10.17 1.15
CA VAL A 222 19.50 9.49 -0.12
C VAL A 222 20.29 8.22 0.16
N SER A 223 19.95 7.14 -0.53
CA SER A 223 20.81 5.96 -0.56
C SER A 223 20.84 5.34 -1.95
N ARG A 224 21.95 4.67 -2.24
CA ARG A 224 22.12 3.87 -3.44
C ARG A 224 22.37 2.43 -3.02
N SER A 225 21.71 1.51 -3.69
CA SER A 225 21.98 0.08 -3.56
C SER A 225 21.98 -0.55 -4.95
N LEU A 226 22.50 -1.76 -5.04
CA LEU A 226 22.31 -2.58 -6.23
C LEU A 226 22.04 -4.02 -5.85
N VAL A 227 21.29 -4.70 -6.71
CA VAL A 227 21.06 -6.14 -6.60
C VAL A 227 21.69 -6.80 -7.82
N ARG A 228 22.73 -7.61 -7.59
CA ARG A 228 23.33 -8.45 -8.63
C ARG A 228 22.51 -9.71 -8.80
N LEU A 229 22.05 -9.93 -10.02
CA LEU A 229 21.23 -11.07 -10.41
C LEU A 229 22.06 -12.14 -11.11
N PRO A 230 21.53 -13.37 -11.22
CA PRO A 230 22.08 -14.36 -12.14
C PRO A 230 22.18 -13.83 -13.57
N LYS A 231 23.07 -14.43 -14.39
CA LYS A 231 23.31 -14.05 -15.80
C LYS A 231 23.81 -12.61 -15.98
N LYS A 232 24.58 -12.10 -15.01
CA LYS A 232 25.23 -10.78 -15.03
C LYS A 232 24.27 -9.58 -15.08
N LYS A 233 22.99 -9.77 -14.75
CA LYS A 233 22.03 -8.66 -14.71
C LYS A 233 22.16 -7.87 -13.41
N THR A 234 21.86 -6.57 -13.45
CA THR A 234 21.96 -5.69 -12.27
C THR A 234 20.75 -4.78 -12.16
N ILE A 235 20.14 -4.72 -10.97
CA ILE A 235 19.15 -3.69 -10.65
C ILE A 235 19.83 -2.63 -9.79
N PHE A 236 19.82 -1.38 -10.24
CA PHE A 236 20.23 -0.23 -9.42
C PHE A 236 19.03 0.34 -8.70
N ILE A 237 19.14 0.52 -7.39
CA ILE A 237 18.08 1.04 -6.53
C ILE A 237 18.55 2.37 -5.95
N TYR A 238 17.76 3.40 -6.16
CA TYR A 238 17.99 4.74 -5.65
C TYR A 238 16.83 5.11 -4.72
N GLN A 239 17.11 5.33 -3.45
CA GLN A 239 16.08 5.69 -2.48
C GLN A 239 16.21 7.15 -2.08
N PHE A 240 15.08 7.82 -1.97
CA PHE A 240 14.96 9.18 -1.48
C PHE A 240 13.91 9.27 -0.38
N ALA A 241 14.27 9.90 0.72
CA ALA A 241 13.37 10.23 1.80
C ALA A 241 13.27 11.74 1.98
N PRO A 242 12.19 12.38 1.50
CA PRO A 242 11.99 13.80 1.72
C PRO A 242 11.47 14.08 3.14
N GLY A 243 12.13 15.00 3.85
CA GLY A 243 11.80 15.37 5.22
C GLY A 243 10.53 16.20 5.38
N ASN A 244 10.18 17.02 4.38
CA ASN A 244 9.07 17.98 4.45
C ASN A 244 7.73 17.44 3.90
N TRP A 245 7.74 16.39 3.07
CA TRP A 245 6.59 16.09 2.21
C TRP A 245 5.33 15.67 2.95
N VAL A 246 5.45 14.85 4.00
CA VAL A 246 4.28 14.38 4.75
C VAL A 246 3.59 15.53 5.49
N SER A 247 4.35 16.33 6.24
CA SER A 247 3.79 17.47 6.98
C SER A 247 3.21 18.53 6.05
N MET A 248 3.84 18.81 4.90
CA MET A 248 3.26 19.71 3.89
C MET A 248 1.89 19.26 3.38
N ILE A 249 1.67 17.94 3.26
CA ILE A 249 0.39 17.39 2.79
C ILE A 249 -0.63 17.46 3.92
N GLU A 250 -0.31 16.91 5.09
CA GLU A 250 -1.25 16.79 6.22
C GLU A 250 -1.64 18.16 6.82
N GLU A 251 -0.71 19.11 6.88
CA GLU A 251 -0.97 20.45 7.42
C GLU A 251 -1.45 21.45 6.36
N GLY A 252 -1.62 21.00 5.11
CA GLY A 252 -2.25 21.82 4.07
C GLY A 252 -1.39 22.97 3.55
N ALA A 253 -0.09 22.74 3.31
CA ALA A 253 0.78 23.75 2.70
C ALA A 253 0.22 24.29 1.37
N LEU A 254 0.50 25.57 1.08
CA LEU A 254 0.10 26.23 -0.16
C LEU A 254 0.69 25.53 -1.40
N GLN A 255 0.02 25.64 -2.54
CA GLN A 255 0.40 24.91 -3.76
C GLN A 255 1.75 25.33 -4.32
N ASP A 256 2.08 26.63 -4.27
CA ASP A 256 3.37 27.18 -4.66
C ASP A 256 4.52 26.68 -3.76
N VAL A 257 4.26 26.56 -2.45
CA VAL A 257 5.20 25.98 -1.47
C VAL A 257 5.46 24.51 -1.79
N LYS A 258 4.40 23.72 -1.99
CA LYS A 258 4.50 22.30 -2.38
C LYS A 258 5.28 22.14 -3.67
N GLN A 259 4.98 22.93 -4.69
CA GLN A 259 5.67 22.89 -5.97
C GLN A 259 7.17 23.18 -5.80
N ARG A 260 7.53 24.29 -5.17
CA ARG A 260 8.93 24.69 -4.98
C ARG A 260 9.73 23.60 -4.26
N ILE A 261 9.24 23.14 -3.11
CA ILE A 261 9.96 22.18 -2.27
C ILE A 261 10.09 20.82 -2.97
N VAL A 262 9.03 20.31 -3.60
CA VAL A 262 9.10 19.04 -4.34
C VAL A 262 10.09 19.12 -5.51
N GLN A 263 10.11 20.24 -6.24
CA GLN A 263 11.06 20.44 -7.35
C GLN A 263 12.51 20.48 -6.84
N ASP A 264 12.79 21.27 -5.81
CA ASP A 264 14.13 21.39 -5.23
C ASP A 264 14.62 20.05 -4.64
N ASP A 265 13.74 19.32 -3.96
CA ASP A 265 14.03 17.99 -3.42
C ASP A 265 14.34 16.97 -4.54
N VAL A 266 13.54 16.95 -5.61
CA VAL A 266 13.77 16.05 -6.76
C VAL A 266 15.09 16.40 -7.45
N ARG A 267 15.40 17.68 -7.68
CA ARG A 267 16.71 18.08 -8.24
C ARG A 267 17.87 17.63 -7.37
N GLN A 268 17.77 17.82 -6.05
CA GLN A 268 18.82 17.40 -5.12
C GLN A 268 19.01 15.87 -5.09
N PHE A 269 17.92 15.12 -5.24
CA PHE A 269 17.96 13.67 -5.40
C PHE A 269 18.67 13.29 -6.72
N LEU A 270 18.21 13.83 -7.84
CA LEU A 270 18.73 13.52 -9.18
C LEU A 270 20.20 13.90 -9.34
N ALA A 271 20.65 15.02 -8.77
CA ALA A 271 22.05 15.43 -8.78
C ALA A 271 23.00 14.43 -8.09
N ARG A 272 22.47 13.55 -7.24
CA ARG A 272 23.23 12.48 -6.57
C ARG A 272 23.15 11.15 -7.32
N LEU A 273 22.33 11.08 -8.35
CA LEU A 273 22.26 9.93 -9.23
C LEU A 273 23.29 10.10 -10.34
N SER A 274 24.35 9.31 -10.31
CA SER A 274 25.19 9.13 -11.51
C SER A 274 24.42 8.24 -12.49
N LEU A 275 23.46 8.83 -13.20
CA LEU A 275 22.64 8.14 -14.19
C LEU A 275 23.33 8.18 -15.56
N ASP A 276 23.67 7.01 -16.08
CA ASP A 276 24.05 6.86 -17.50
C ASP A 276 22.80 6.77 -18.40
N HIS A 277 21.63 6.43 -17.81
CA HIS A 277 20.35 6.23 -18.47
C HIS A 277 19.18 6.67 -17.58
N ALA A 278 18.01 6.91 -18.19
CA ALA A 278 16.79 7.27 -17.48
C ALA A 278 16.34 6.21 -16.45
N LEU A 279 15.60 6.66 -15.44
CA LEU A 279 14.96 5.81 -14.45
C LEU A 279 13.88 4.95 -15.12
N SER A 280 13.97 3.63 -14.95
CA SER A 280 13.02 2.70 -15.56
C SER A 280 11.72 2.60 -14.77
N VAL A 281 11.82 2.56 -13.43
CA VAL A 281 10.67 2.43 -12.52
C VAL A 281 10.79 3.45 -11.37
N VAL A 282 9.70 4.11 -11.02
CA VAL A 282 9.60 5.05 -9.89
C VAL A 282 8.50 4.60 -8.93
N GLY A 283 8.89 4.20 -7.72
CA GLY A 283 7.97 3.81 -6.65
C GLY A 283 7.66 4.95 -5.69
N LEU A 284 6.38 5.22 -5.44
CA LEU A 284 5.90 6.18 -4.45
C LEU A 284 5.41 5.43 -3.21
N PHE A 285 6.35 5.06 -2.34
CA PHE A 285 6.15 4.15 -1.20
C PHE A 285 6.01 4.90 0.12
N CYS A 286 5.12 5.88 0.10
CA CYS A 286 4.48 6.51 1.24
C CYS A 286 3.03 6.76 0.84
N THR A 287 2.09 6.55 1.75
CA THR A 287 0.64 6.75 1.51
C THR A 287 0.31 8.11 0.91
N HIS A 288 1.09 9.14 1.25
CA HIS A 288 0.89 10.51 0.82
C HIS A 288 1.50 10.86 -0.55
N TYR A 289 2.56 10.17 -0.98
CA TYR A 289 3.37 10.63 -2.12
C TYR A 289 2.71 10.54 -3.51
N PRO A 290 1.68 9.70 -3.76
CA PRO A 290 0.87 9.80 -4.97
C PRO A 290 0.34 11.21 -5.26
N VAL A 291 0.07 12.02 -4.23
CA VAL A 291 -0.35 13.44 -4.36
C VAL A 291 0.68 14.27 -5.14
N PHE A 292 1.97 13.95 -5.02
CA PHE A 292 3.06 14.66 -5.71
C PHE A 292 3.49 14.00 -7.02
N LYS A 293 2.85 12.91 -7.46
CA LYS A 293 3.23 12.18 -8.69
C LYS A 293 3.41 13.10 -9.89
N GLY A 294 2.47 14.02 -10.12
CA GLY A 294 2.52 14.95 -11.25
C GLY A 294 3.72 15.90 -11.19
N LEU A 295 4.05 16.41 -10.00
CA LEU A 295 5.21 17.29 -9.79
C LEU A 295 6.53 16.53 -9.96
N ILE A 296 6.63 15.32 -9.39
CA ILE A 296 7.81 14.45 -9.50
C ILE A 296 8.05 14.09 -10.97
N ALA A 297 7.01 13.62 -11.67
CA ALA A 297 7.13 13.24 -13.08
C ALA A 297 7.55 14.44 -13.94
N LYS A 298 6.94 15.61 -13.73
CA LYS A 298 7.31 16.84 -14.46
C LYS A 298 8.78 17.19 -14.26
N GLU A 299 9.27 17.17 -13.03
CA GLU A 299 10.66 17.54 -12.74
C GLU A 299 11.65 16.49 -13.25
N MET A 300 11.36 15.20 -13.08
CA MET A 300 12.21 14.12 -13.60
C MET A 300 12.34 14.16 -15.14
N MET A 301 11.26 14.51 -15.84
CA MET A 301 11.28 14.69 -17.30
C MET A 301 12.10 15.92 -17.70
N ALA A 302 11.99 17.03 -16.96
CA ALA A 302 12.74 18.25 -17.21
C ALA A 302 14.27 18.03 -17.06
N GLU A 303 14.66 17.26 -16.04
CA GLU A 303 16.05 16.88 -15.76
C GLU A 303 16.54 15.68 -16.61
N LYS A 304 15.72 15.20 -17.56
CA LYS A 304 16.01 14.02 -18.42
C LYS A 304 16.35 12.75 -17.65
N ALA A 305 15.90 12.66 -16.39
CA ALA A 305 16.02 11.48 -15.54
C ALA A 305 14.86 10.50 -15.73
N ALA A 306 13.78 10.92 -16.39
CA ALA A 306 12.67 10.06 -16.82
C ALA A 306 12.34 10.33 -18.30
N ASP A 307 11.69 9.36 -18.93
CA ASP A 307 11.16 9.47 -20.29
C ASP A 307 9.76 8.81 -20.38
N SER A 308 9.20 8.71 -21.59
CA SER A 308 7.87 8.13 -21.82
C SER A 308 7.76 6.63 -21.48
N SER A 309 8.88 5.94 -21.29
CA SER A 309 8.94 4.54 -20.88
C SER A 309 9.04 4.37 -19.36
N THR A 310 9.32 5.43 -18.60
CA THR A 310 9.41 5.41 -17.14
C THR A 310 8.07 5.05 -16.52
N GLN A 311 8.05 4.01 -15.67
CA GLN A 311 6.82 3.47 -15.08
C GLN A 311 6.69 3.86 -13.62
N PHE A 312 5.57 4.48 -13.25
CA PHE A 312 5.25 4.77 -11.86
C PHE A 312 4.52 3.60 -11.19
N VAL A 313 4.88 3.34 -9.93
CA VAL A 313 4.21 2.37 -9.06
C VAL A 313 3.65 3.10 -7.85
N GLU A 314 2.32 3.18 -7.80
CA GLU A 314 1.53 3.59 -6.65
C GLU A 314 1.05 2.34 -5.90
N GLN A 315 0.49 2.51 -4.71
CA GLN A 315 0.37 1.42 -3.74
C GLN A 315 -1.07 1.01 -3.38
N GLY A 316 -2.05 1.91 -3.54
CA GLY A 316 -3.42 1.71 -3.07
C GLY A 316 -4.11 0.50 -3.71
N ASP A 317 -4.10 0.44 -5.04
CA ASP A 317 -4.80 -0.62 -5.79
C ASP A 317 -4.20 -2.01 -5.52
N PHE A 318 -2.87 -2.10 -5.48
CA PHE A 318 -2.19 -3.37 -5.21
C PHE A 318 -2.46 -3.86 -3.79
N ALA A 319 -2.53 -2.96 -2.80
CA ALA A 319 -2.88 -3.30 -1.43
C ALA A 319 -4.33 -3.81 -1.33
N ALA A 320 -5.27 -3.13 -1.99
CA ALA A 320 -6.67 -3.54 -2.03
C ALA A 320 -6.85 -4.92 -2.68
N SER A 321 -6.28 -5.14 -3.85
CA SER A 321 -6.35 -6.44 -4.54
C SER A 321 -5.70 -7.55 -3.74
N TYR A 322 -4.60 -7.25 -3.04
CA TYR A 322 -3.93 -8.23 -2.18
C TYR A 322 -4.76 -8.61 -0.95
N ALA A 323 -5.48 -7.66 -0.35
CA ALA A 323 -6.38 -7.93 0.76
C ALA A 323 -7.56 -8.82 0.34
N TYR A 324 -8.21 -8.54 -0.78
CA TYR A 324 -9.27 -9.41 -1.32
C TYR A 324 -8.75 -10.81 -1.64
N ALA A 325 -7.55 -10.92 -2.23
CA ALA A 325 -6.93 -12.21 -2.52
C ALA A 325 -6.66 -13.04 -1.24
N ALA A 326 -6.32 -12.39 -0.12
CA ALA A 326 -6.04 -13.08 1.14
C ALA A 326 -7.30 -13.74 1.75
N ILE A 327 -8.49 -13.18 1.51
CA ILE A 327 -9.77 -13.75 1.96
C ILE A 327 -10.52 -14.52 0.86
N TYR A 328 -9.87 -14.79 -0.28
CA TYR A 328 -10.52 -15.45 -1.42
C TYR A 328 -11.19 -16.79 -1.07
N SER A 329 -10.56 -17.59 -0.20
CA SER A 329 -11.12 -18.88 0.23
C SER A 329 -12.47 -18.77 0.92
N GLN A 330 -12.80 -17.61 1.51
CA GLN A 330 -14.04 -17.38 2.23
C GLN A 330 -15.23 -17.13 1.30
N TYR A 331 -14.98 -16.53 0.12
CA TYR A 331 -16.04 -16.11 -0.79
C TYR A 331 -16.03 -16.82 -2.16
N LYS A 332 -14.95 -17.52 -2.54
CA LYS A 332 -14.80 -18.08 -3.89
C LYS A 332 -15.94 -19.00 -4.35
N ASP A 333 -16.57 -19.70 -3.41
CA ASP A 333 -17.66 -20.66 -3.66
C ASP A 333 -19.04 -20.02 -3.45
N LYS A 334 -19.10 -18.70 -3.25
CA LYS A 334 -20.32 -17.91 -3.04
C LYS A 334 -20.74 -17.16 -4.30
N VAL A 335 -20.47 -17.71 -5.48
CA VAL A 335 -20.84 -17.06 -6.75
C VAL A 335 -22.37 -16.90 -6.80
N ARG A 336 -22.84 -15.71 -7.20
CA ARG A 336 -24.28 -15.47 -7.38
C ARG A 336 -24.79 -16.25 -8.57
N ASP A 337 -25.97 -16.83 -8.42
CA ASP A 337 -26.76 -17.47 -9.48
C ASP A 337 -27.72 -16.48 -10.17
N PHE A 338 -27.75 -15.22 -9.73
CA PHE A 338 -28.58 -14.15 -10.27
C PHE A 338 -27.77 -12.86 -10.51
N THR A 339 -28.27 -12.04 -11.44
CA THR A 339 -27.72 -10.71 -11.71
C THR A 339 -28.11 -9.73 -10.60
N VAL A 340 -27.13 -9.01 -10.07
CA VAL A 340 -27.34 -7.91 -9.13
C VAL A 340 -27.84 -6.68 -9.89
N SER A 341 -28.99 -6.13 -9.51
CA SER A 341 -29.48 -4.88 -10.08
C SER A 341 -28.57 -3.70 -9.69
N GLU A 342 -28.52 -2.65 -10.50
CA GLU A 342 -27.75 -1.44 -10.18
C GLU A 342 -28.16 -0.83 -8.82
N GLN A 343 -29.45 -0.89 -8.47
CA GLN A 343 -29.96 -0.41 -7.19
C GLN A 343 -29.48 -1.27 -6.01
N GLU A 344 -29.48 -2.59 -6.16
CA GLU A 344 -28.96 -3.51 -5.13
C GLU A 344 -27.46 -3.33 -4.95
N LEU A 345 -26.71 -3.23 -6.06
CA LEU A 345 -25.28 -2.99 -6.06
C LEU A 345 -24.95 -1.67 -5.36
N ALA A 346 -25.65 -0.58 -5.70
CA ALA A 346 -25.46 0.70 -5.06
C ALA A 346 -25.69 0.61 -3.54
N GLY A 347 -26.72 -0.13 -3.09
CA GLY A 347 -26.96 -0.37 -1.66
C GLY A 347 -25.86 -1.19 -0.98
N LEU A 348 -25.26 -2.16 -1.66
CA LEU A 348 -24.12 -2.93 -1.15
C LEU A 348 -22.85 -2.08 -1.05
N VAL A 349 -22.56 -1.29 -2.07
CA VAL A 349 -21.42 -0.36 -2.11
C VAL A 349 -21.57 0.73 -1.05
N GLU A 350 -22.78 1.25 -0.85
CA GLU A 350 -23.06 2.24 0.20
C GLU A 350 -22.73 1.69 1.60
N ARG A 351 -23.08 0.43 1.89
CA ARG A 351 -22.73 -0.23 3.14
C ARG A 351 -21.24 -0.51 3.29
N ALA A 352 -20.52 -0.66 2.18
CA ALA A 352 -19.08 -0.89 2.17
C ALA A 352 -18.25 0.39 2.33
N LYS A 353 -18.88 1.58 2.34
CA LYS A 353 -18.16 2.84 2.57
C LYS A 353 -17.32 2.74 3.85
N PRO A 354 -16.01 3.08 3.80
CA PRO A 354 -15.13 2.90 4.93
C PRO A 354 -15.63 3.64 6.17
N LYS A 355 -15.47 3.06 7.35
CA LYS A 355 -15.50 3.79 8.62
C LYS A 355 -14.08 4.17 9.01
N VAL A 356 -13.93 5.20 9.83
CA VAL A 356 -12.62 5.62 10.33
C VAL A 356 -12.61 5.55 11.86
N VAL A 357 -11.67 4.80 12.39
CA VAL A 357 -11.33 4.74 13.81
C VAL A 357 -9.93 5.35 13.95
N ILE A 358 -9.80 6.39 14.75
CA ILE A 358 -8.50 7.01 15.03
C ILE A 358 -8.19 6.95 16.51
N SER A 359 -6.91 6.93 16.84
CA SER A 359 -6.45 7.25 18.18
C SER A 359 -6.16 8.76 18.29
N GLY A 360 -6.51 9.36 19.42
CA GLY A 360 -6.18 10.76 19.72
C GLY A 360 -7.27 11.77 19.34
N ASP A 361 -7.08 13.00 19.77
CA ASP A 361 -8.12 14.03 19.75
C ASP A 361 -8.16 14.83 18.44
N ASN A 362 -8.23 14.11 17.31
CA ASN A 362 -8.16 14.71 15.98
C ASN A 362 -9.31 14.34 15.03
N VAL A 363 -10.50 14.03 15.57
CA VAL A 363 -11.68 13.64 14.79
C VAL A 363 -12.05 14.72 13.77
N SER A 364 -12.11 15.99 14.19
CA SER A 364 -12.48 17.10 13.30
C SER A 364 -11.45 17.33 12.19
N GLN A 365 -10.15 17.24 12.48
CA GLN A 365 -9.12 17.33 11.45
C GLN A 365 -9.25 16.19 10.44
N THR A 366 -9.43 14.95 10.91
CA THR A 366 -9.60 13.78 10.06
C THR A 366 -10.83 13.91 9.15
N GLN A 367 -11.97 14.35 9.70
CA GLN A 367 -13.17 14.63 8.89
C GLN A 367 -12.90 15.69 7.81
N ASN A 368 -12.19 16.76 8.13
CA ASN A 368 -11.86 17.81 7.16
C ASN A 368 -10.91 17.31 6.06
N LEU A 369 -9.93 16.46 6.41
CA LEU A 369 -9.05 15.80 5.44
C LEU A 369 -9.86 14.92 4.49
N VAL A 370 -10.79 14.10 5.00
CA VAL A 370 -11.68 13.30 4.15
C VAL A 370 -12.48 14.21 3.22
N ARG A 371 -13.14 15.25 3.73
CA ARG A 371 -13.95 16.17 2.91
C ARG A 371 -13.16 16.85 1.80
N THR A 372 -11.89 17.15 2.06
CA THR A 372 -11.03 17.88 1.14
C THR A 372 -10.43 16.95 0.08
N ILE A 373 -10.03 15.74 0.46
CA ILE A 373 -9.33 14.80 -0.41
C ILE A 373 -10.31 13.85 -1.13
N PHE A 374 -11.40 13.47 -0.46
CA PHE A 374 -12.42 12.54 -0.92
C PHE A 374 -13.84 13.13 -0.69
N PRO A 375 -14.23 14.18 -1.42
CA PRO A 375 -15.51 14.85 -1.24
C PRO A 375 -16.73 13.91 -1.41
N GLU A 376 -16.57 12.82 -2.15
CA GLU A 376 -17.58 11.75 -2.31
C GLU A 376 -17.80 10.91 -1.04
N LEU A 377 -16.86 10.96 -0.10
CA LEU A 377 -16.90 10.28 1.21
C LEU A 377 -17.01 11.28 2.38
N LYS A 378 -17.49 12.51 2.12
CA LYS A 378 -17.58 13.60 3.12
C LYS A 378 -18.37 13.27 4.41
N ASP A 379 -19.28 12.30 4.33
CA ASP A 379 -20.17 11.88 5.42
C ASP A 379 -19.64 10.64 6.16
N VAL A 380 -18.35 10.35 6.00
CA VAL A 380 -17.70 9.22 6.67
C VAL A 380 -17.80 9.34 8.20
N ILE A 381 -18.10 8.21 8.83
CA ILE A 381 -18.10 8.12 10.29
C ILE A 381 -16.64 8.09 10.77
N VAL A 382 -16.29 9.03 11.64
CA VAL A 382 -14.97 9.11 12.29
C VAL A 382 -15.19 9.03 13.80
N VAL A 383 -14.59 8.04 14.44
CA VAL A 383 -14.65 7.83 15.89
C VAL A 383 -13.25 7.82 16.50
N ASN A 384 -13.13 8.29 17.74
CA ASN A 384 -11.88 8.25 18.51
C ASN A 384 -11.93 7.06 19.47
N GLU A 385 -10.96 6.17 19.37
CA GLU A 385 -10.79 5.02 20.26
C GLU A 385 -9.31 4.85 20.65
N SER A 386 -9.08 4.36 21.87
CA SER A 386 -7.73 4.02 22.30
C SER A 386 -7.30 2.70 21.68
N PHE A 387 -6.09 2.65 21.10
CA PHE A 387 -5.48 1.40 20.62
C PHE A 387 -4.72 0.66 21.73
N SER A 388 -4.88 1.06 22.99
CA SER A 388 -4.36 0.30 24.11
C SER A 388 -5.12 -1.01 24.24
N SER A 389 -4.41 -2.13 24.38
CA SER A 389 -5.00 -3.34 24.96
C SER A 389 -5.65 -2.96 26.29
N ALA A 390 -6.91 -3.34 26.51
CA ALA A 390 -7.53 -3.21 27.82
C ALA A 390 -6.59 -3.83 28.89
N PRO A 391 -6.49 -3.23 30.09
CA PRO A 391 -5.52 -3.62 31.11
C PRO A 391 -5.61 -5.09 31.53
#